data_AF-A0A0F4GG66-F1
#
_entry.id   AF-A0A0F4GG66-F1
#
_cell.length_a   1.000
_cell.length_b   1.000
_cell.length_c   1.000
_cell.angle_alpha   90.00
_cell.angle_beta   90.00
_cell.angle_gamma   90.00
#
_symmetry.space_group_name_H-M   'P 1'
#
loop_
_entity.id
_entity.type
_entity.pdbx_description
1 polymer ?
#
loop_
_entity_poly.entity_id
_entity_poly.type
_entity_poly.pdbx_seq_one_letter_code
_entity_poly.pdbx_strand_id
1 'polypeptide(L)'
;MGAAILHQSQAQGHKTDDLPRELIRNARSTPRTAFTASKHLSFPPSKISTFADIDQPNTGISDTAVSEPFLLFSPEAIQQMRAEAFSEEVLEHHYSPTSKTGGMIRGHCSGRAPFIYDAWASPELLKIVPDIAGVDLVPAMEYDIGHVNVSVPNDSADPSLETAAQDEVEDAEKI
;
A
#
# COMPACT_ATOMS: atom_id res chain seq x y z
N MET A 1 37.41 -27.12 -37.60
CA MET A 1 37.47 -25.81 -36.92
C MET A 1 36.11 -25.55 -36.29
N GLY A 2 35.97 -25.83 -34.98
CA GLY A 2 34.73 -25.59 -34.26
C GLY A 2 34.72 -24.17 -33.69
N ALA A 3 33.73 -23.36 -34.08
CA ALA A 3 33.52 -22.04 -33.52
C ALA A 3 32.84 -22.18 -32.14
N ALA A 4 33.53 -21.76 -31.09
CA ALA A 4 32.95 -21.64 -29.76
C ALA A 4 32.03 -20.41 -29.72
N ILE A 5 30.74 -20.62 -29.47
CA ILE A 5 29.79 -19.54 -29.20
C ILE A 5 30.00 -19.14 -27.73
N LEU A 6 30.71 -18.03 -27.52
CA LEU A 6 30.73 -17.34 -26.22
C LEU A 6 29.31 -16.85 -25.94
N HIS A 7 28.62 -17.47 -24.97
CA HIS A 7 27.46 -16.85 -24.33
C HIS A 7 27.97 -15.65 -23.53
N GLN A 8 27.84 -14.46 -24.10
CA GLN A 8 27.93 -13.24 -23.30
C GLN A 8 26.71 -13.21 -22.38
N SER A 9 26.94 -13.41 -21.08
CA SER A 9 25.95 -13.07 -20.05
C SER A 9 25.71 -11.57 -20.15
N GLN A 10 24.56 -11.19 -20.70
CA GLN A 10 24.03 -9.85 -20.55
C GLN A 10 23.87 -9.61 -19.04
N ALA A 11 24.46 -8.52 -18.53
CA ALA A 11 24.24 -8.11 -17.15
C ALA A 11 22.74 -7.90 -16.96
N GLN A 12 22.10 -8.78 -16.20
CA GLN A 12 20.70 -8.62 -15.85
C GLN A 12 20.58 -7.36 -14.98
N GLY A 13 19.83 -6.36 -15.44
CA GLY A 13 19.61 -5.12 -14.69
C GLY A 13 19.13 -5.41 -13.27
N HIS A 14 19.47 -4.54 -12.32
CA HIS A 14 19.02 -4.71 -10.96
C HIS A 14 17.50 -4.56 -10.92
N LYS A 15 16.81 -5.40 -10.15
CA LYS A 15 15.34 -5.43 -10.14
C LYS A 15 14.67 -4.12 -9.69
N THR A 16 15.44 -3.16 -9.17
CA THR A 16 14.96 -1.83 -8.77
C THR A 16 15.35 -0.72 -9.76
N ASP A 17 15.96 -1.04 -10.91
CA ASP A 17 16.43 -0.04 -11.88
C ASP A 17 15.28 0.81 -12.44
N ASP A 18 14.07 0.23 -12.54
CA ASP A 18 12.86 0.88 -13.01
C ASP A 18 12.14 1.70 -11.91
N LEU A 19 12.62 1.64 -10.66
CA LEU A 19 12.05 2.43 -9.57
C LEU A 19 12.68 3.83 -9.53
N PRO A 20 11.87 4.89 -9.40
CA PRO A 20 12.37 6.22 -9.18
C PRO A 20 13.28 6.29 -7.93
N ARG A 21 14.49 6.84 -8.12
CA ARG A 21 15.54 6.84 -7.08
C ARG A 21 15.15 7.64 -5.85
N GLU A 22 14.23 8.60 -5.98
CA GLU A 22 13.72 9.37 -4.86
C GLU A 22 12.92 8.54 -3.87
N LEU A 23 12.26 7.46 -4.29
CA LEU A 23 11.56 6.54 -3.36
C LEU A 23 12.57 5.94 -2.37
N ILE A 24 13.69 5.44 -2.89
CA ILE A 24 14.77 4.84 -2.11
C ILE A 24 15.47 5.91 -1.26
N ARG A 25 15.75 7.09 -1.84
CA ARG A 25 16.39 8.20 -1.13
C ARG A 25 15.53 8.68 0.05
N ASN A 26 14.23 8.85 -0.16
CA ASN A 26 13.28 9.29 0.86
C ASN A 26 13.17 8.23 1.97
N ALA A 27 13.13 6.94 1.60
CA ALA A 27 13.15 5.84 2.56
C ALA A 27 14.42 5.84 3.43
N ARG A 28 15.57 6.18 2.84
CA ARG A 28 16.84 6.31 3.57
C ARG A 28 16.87 7.54 4.48
N SER A 29 16.33 8.67 4.04
CA SER A 29 16.38 9.93 4.79
C SER A 29 15.32 10.05 5.89
N THR A 30 14.28 9.22 5.87
CA THR A 30 13.20 9.25 6.87
C THR A 30 13.69 8.61 8.18
N PRO A 31 13.78 9.37 9.28
CA PRO A 31 14.15 8.81 10.58
C PRO A 31 13.12 7.78 11.03
N ARG A 32 13.58 6.61 11.47
CA ARG A 32 12.70 5.52 11.90
C ARG A 32 12.16 5.77 13.29
N THR A 33 10.87 5.51 13.46
CA THR A 33 10.20 5.56 14.76
C THR A 33 9.35 4.31 14.94
N ALA A 34 9.01 3.97 16.18
CA ALA A 34 8.11 2.87 16.48
C ALA A 34 6.65 3.28 16.24
N PHE A 35 5.79 2.31 15.92
CA PHE A 35 4.36 2.57 15.79
C PHE A 35 3.74 2.93 17.16
N THR A 36 2.72 3.79 17.15
CA THR A 36 1.91 4.14 18.33
C THR A 36 0.55 4.58 17.83
N ALA A 37 -0.50 3.86 18.24
CA ALA A 37 -1.85 4.05 17.73
C ALA A 37 -2.34 5.50 17.87
N SER A 38 -2.11 6.14 19.02
CA SER A 38 -2.56 7.52 19.30
C SER A 38 -1.96 8.59 18.38
N LYS A 39 -0.85 8.29 17.71
CA LYS A 39 -0.14 9.21 16.81
C LYS A 39 -0.30 8.85 15.34
N HIS A 40 -0.41 7.56 15.06
CA HIS A 40 -0.28 7.02 13.70
C HIS A 40 -1.59 6.56 13.09
N LEU A 41 -2.64 6.35 13.89
CA LEU A 41 -3.98 6.09 13.38
C LEU A 41 -4.75 7.40 13.21
N SER A 42 -5.54 7.44 12.15
CA SER A 42 -6.52 8.47 11.86
C SER A 42 -7.84 7.72 11.60
N PHE A 43 -8.88 8.01 12.36
CA PHE A 43 -10.18 7.30 12.36
C PHE A 43 -11.16 8.16 13.19
N PRO A 44 -12.48 8.15 12.95
CA PRO A 44 -13.29 7.35 12.01
C PRO A 44 -13.59 7.97 10.63
N PRO A 45 -14.17 7.18 9.69
CA PRO A 45 -14.91 7.75 8.57
C PRO A 45 -16.07 8.63 9.04
N SER A 46 -16.47 9.60 8.22
CA SER A 46 -17.58 10.52 8.51
C SER A 46 -18.94 9.83 8.43
N LYS A 47 -19.09 8.84 7.55
CA LYS A 47 -20.34 8.10 7.34
C LYS A 47 -20.05 6.67 6.87
N ILE A 48 -20.93 5.76 7.30
CA ILE A 48 -21.03 4.39 6.81
C ILE A 48 -22.43 4.25 6.20
N SER A 49 -22.50 3.82 4.95
CA SER A 49 -23.75 3.51 4.25
C SER A 49 -23.97 2.00 4.26
N THR A 50 -25.22 1.61 4.43
CA THR A 50 -25.65 0.22 4.49
C THR A 50 -26.11 -0.28 3.12
N PHE A 51 -26.24 -1.59 2.98
CA PHE A 51 -26.86 -2.20 1.81
C PHE A 51 -28.34 -1.81 1.65
N ALA A 52 -29.03 -1.49 2.74
CA ALA A 52 -30.40 -0.97 2.69
C ALA A 52 -30.45 0.44 2.06
N ASP A 53 -29.44 1.28 2.30
CA ASP A 53 -29.36 2.64 1.74
C ASP A 53 -29.19 2.63 0.20
N ILE A 54 -28.81 1.50 -0.39
CA ILE A 54 -28.67 1.30 -1.84
C ILE A 54 -29.68 0.29 -2.41
N ASP A 55 -30.81 0.10 -1.71
CA ASP A 55 -31.91 -0.79 -2.12
C ASP A 55 -31.51 -2.26 -2.34
N GLN A 56 -30.45 -2.74 -1.65
CA GLN A 56 -29.97 -4.12 -1.71
C GLN A 56 -29.91 -4.81 -0.34
N PRO A 57 -30.95 -4.74 0.51
CA PRO A 57 -30.90 -5.30 1.86
C PRO A 57 -30.65 -6.82 1.85
N ASN A 58 -29.94 -7.32 2.87
CA ASN A 58 -29.61 -8.75 3.07
C ASN A 58 -28.76 -9.40 1.97
N THR A 59 -27.99 -8.63 1.21
CA THR A 59 -27.08 -9.15 0.17
C THR A 59 -25.67 -9.43 0.68
N GLY A 60 -25.21 -8.69 1.70
CA GLY A 60 -23.90 -8.81 2.31
C GLY A 60 -23.82 -9.79 3.48
N ILE A 61 -22.60 -10.07 3.92
CA ILE A 61 -22.31 -10.80 5.18
C ILE A 61 -22.52 -9.92 6.43
N SER A 62 -22.63 -8.60 6.23
CA SER A 62 -22.96 -7.57 7.22
C SER A 62 -23.83 -6.50 6.55
N ASP A 63 -24.40 -5.59 7.36
CA ASP A 63 -25.24 -4.49 6.85
C ASP A 63 -24.42 -3.39 6.15
N THR A 64 -23.13 -3.24 6.50
CA THR A 64 -22.22 -2.26 5.91
C THR A 64 -22.02 -2.53 4.42
N ALA A 65 -22.35 -1.55 3.57
CA ALA A 65 -22.00 -1.59 2.15
C ALA A 65 -20.67 -0.88 1.88
N VAL A 66 -20.53 0.37 2.36
CA VAL A 66 -19.36 1.21 2.09
C VAL A 66 -19.22 2.31 3.14
N SER A 67 -17.99 2.67 3.49
CA SER A 67 -17.69 3.89 4.25
C SER A 67 -17.28 5.01 3.32
N GLU A 68 -17.56 6.26 3.68
CA GLU A 68 -16.92 7.41 3.03
C GLU A 68 -15.39 7.28 3.10
N PRO A 69 -14.63 7.80 2.11
CA PRO A 69 -13.18 7.81 2.16
C PRO A 69 -12.66 8.48 3.43
N PHE A 70 -11.65 7.87 4.04
CA PHE A 70 -11.00 8.42 5.23
C PHE A 70 -9.53 8.02 5.27
N LEU A 71 -8.73 8.84 5.93
CA LEU A 71 -7.35 8.49 6.24
C LEU A 71 -7.35 7.51 7.41
N LEU A 72 -7.01 6.25 7.18
CA LEU A 72 -6.80 5.25 8.25
C LEU A 72 -5.50 5.50 9.04
N PHE A 73 -4.49 6.04 8.35
CA PHE A 73 -3.18 6.33 8.91
C PHE A 73 -2.87 7.82 8.78
N SER A 74 -2.17 8.38 9.75
CA SER A 74 -1.72 9.78 9.70
C SER A 74 -0.66 9.97 8.60
N PRO A 75 -0.47 11.20 8.08
CA PRO A 75 0.57 11.48 7.07
C PRO A 75 1.99 11.08 7.51
N GLU A 76 2.27 11.13 8.81
CA GLU A 76 3.53 10.64 9.37
C GLU A 76 3.64 9.12 9.30
N ALA A 77 2.57 8.40 9.62
CA ALA A 77 2.55 6.95 9.53
C ALA A 77 2.76 6.49 8.09
N ILE A 78 2.14 7.15 7.11
CA ILE A 78 2.37 6.88 5.68
C ILE A 78 3.84 7.08 5.30
N GLN A 79 4.52 8.09 5.85
CA GLN A 79 5.96 8.29 5.62
C GLN A 79 6.79 7.14 6.19
N GLN A 80 6.49 6.67 7.40
CA GLN A 80 7.17 5.51 8.00
C GLN A 80 6.93 4.23 7.20
N MET A 81 5.68 3.96 6.80
CA MET A 81 5.33 2.80 5.98
C MET A 81 6.04 2.81 4.63
N ARG A 82 6.04 3.96 3.93
CA ARG A 82 6.79 4.11 2.67
C ARG A 82 8.28 3.92 2.89
N ALA A 83 8.81 4.46 3.98
CA ALA A 83 10.22 4.29 4.27
C ALA A 83 10.56 2.81 4.47
N GLU A 84 9.73 2.01 5.15
CA GLU A 84 9.99 0.57 5.35
C GLU A 84 9.85 -0.20 4.04
N ALA A 85 8.74 -0.01 3.33
CA ALA A 85 8.47 -0.69 2.06
C ALA A 85 9.57 -0.44 1.02
N PHE A 86 10.06 0.79 0.91
CA PHE A 86 11.10 1.18 -0.06
C PHE A 86 12.52 1.18 0.51
N SER A 87 12.73 0.56 1.69
CA SER A 87 14.09 0.34 2.18
C SER A 87 14.86 -0.60 1.24
N GLU A 88 16.16 -0.38 1.12
CA GLU A 88 17.01 -1.16 0.20
C GLU A 88 16.94 -2.66 0.52
N GLU A 89 16.93 -3.02 1.81
CA GLU A 89 16.82 -4.41 2.25
C GLU A 89 15.48 -5.04 1.85
N VAL A 90 14.37 -4.32 2.01
CA VAL A 90 13.04 -4.81 1.59
C VAL A 90 12.99 -4.95 0.08
N LEU A 91 13.48 -3.95 -0.66
CA LEU A 91 13.49 -4.02 -2.12
C LEU A 91 14.37 -5.19 -2.60
N GLU A 92 15.56 -5.39 -2.05
CA GLU A 92 16.47 -6.46 -2.43
C GLU A 92 15.88 -7.87 -2.24
N HIS A 93 15.06 -8.09 -1.21
CA HIS A 93 14.59 -9.43 -0.87
C HIS A 93 13.10 -9.68 -1.21
N HIS A 94 12.28 -8.64 -1.27
CA HIS A 94 10.82 -8.77 -1.30
C HIS A 94 10.14 -8.03 -2.46
N TYR A 95 10.85 -7.13 -3.15
CA TYR A 95 10.31 -6.53 -4.37
C TYR A 95 10.36 -7.51 -5.56
N SER A 96 9.22 -7.64 -6.24
CA SER A 96 9.03 -8.43 -7.45
C SER A 96 8.45 -7.54 -8.55
N PRO A 97 9.25 -7.12 -9.54
CA PRO A 97 8.73 -6.34 -10.67
C PRO A 97 7.81 -7.19 -11.54
N THR A 98 6.69 -6.61 -11.97
CA THR A 98 5.71 -7.25 -12.88
C THR A 98 5.63 -6.53 -14.23
N SER A 99 6.10 -5.28 -14.29
CA SER A 99 6.24 -4.50 -15.52
C SER A 99 7.40 -3.50 -15.37
N LYS A 100 7.69 -2.73 -16.44
CA LYS A 100 8.64 -1.60 -16.38
C LYS A 100 8.13 -0.44 -15.52
N THR A 101 6.85 -0.44 -15.16
CA THR A 101 6.20 0.61 -14.38
C THR A 101 5.68 0.14 -13.05
N GLY A 102 5.97 -1.10 -12.65
CA GLY A 102 5.32 -1.62 -11.48
C GLY A 102 5.77 -3.00 -11.05
N GLY A 103 5.30 -3.34 -9.87
CA GLY A 103 5.61 -4.57 -9.19
C GLY A 103 4.88 -4.64 -7.87
N MET A 104 5.30 -5.59 -7.04
CA MET A 104 4.73 -5.78 -5.72
C MET A 104 5.82 -6.01 -4.68
N ILE A 105 5.54 -5.61 -3.45
CA ILE A 105 6.36 -5.85 -2.26
C ILE A 105 5.50 -6.62 -1.27
N ARG A 106 5.85 -7.87 -0.98
CA ARG A 106 5.05 -8.78 -0.14
C ARG A 106 5.97 -9.66 0.70
N GLY A 107 5.49 -10.12 1.86
CA GLY A 107 6.27 -11.00 2.75
C GLY A 107 7.40 -10.35 3.55
N HIS A 108 7.48 -9.02 3.60
CA HIS A 108 8.58 -8.29 4.22
C HIS A 108 8.37 -7.92 5.69
N CYS A 109 7.12 -7.86 6.15
CA CYS A 109 6.77 -7.30 7.46
C CYS A 109 7.30 -8.13 8.64
N SER A 110 7.31 -9.45 8.53
CA SER A 110 7.93 -10.35 9.52
C SER A 110 9.46 -10.28 9.45
N GLY A 111 10.03 -9.18 9.92
CA GLY A 111 11.47 -9.02 10.16
C GLY A 111 12.13 -7.79 9.54
N ARG A 112 11.48 -7.09 8.59
CA ARG A 112 12.09 -5.92 7.90
C ARG A 112 11.23 -4.67 7.89
N ALA A 113 9.98 -4.76 8.35
CA ALA A 113 9.09 -3.61 8.46
C ALA A 113 8.29 -3.65 9.77
N PRO A 114 8.98 -3.44 10.92
CA PRO A 114 8.34 -3.48 12.23
C PRO A 114 7.25 -2.43 12.39
N PHE A 115 7.39 -1.22 11.84
CA PHE A 115 6.34 -0.21 11.91
C PHE A 115 5.07 -0.66 11.18
N ILE A 116 5.19 -1.20 9.95
CA ILE A 116 4.06 -1.72 9.19
C ILE A 116 3.43 -2.91 9.92
N TYR A 117 4.25 -3.85 10.39
CA TYR A 117 3.76 -5.03 11.12
C TYR A 117 2.97 -4.62 12.38
N ASP A 118 3.57 -3.77 13.22
CA ASP A 118 2.96 -3.30 14.46
C ASP A 118 1.68 -2.50 14.20
N ALA A 119 1.63 -1.72 13.12
CA ALA A 119 0.42 -0.99 12.74
C ALA A 119 -0.75 -1.95 12.47
N TRP A 120 -0.53 -2.96 11.61
CA TRP A 120 -1.55 -3.93 11.22
C TRP A 120 -1.86 -4.99 12.29
N ALA A 121 -0.95 -5.19 13.25
CA ALA A 121 -1.14 -6.08 14.40
C ALA A 121 -1.65 -5.36 15.66
N SER A 122 -1.77 -4.03 15.63
CA SER A 122 -2.17 -3.26 16.81
C SER A 122 -3.61 -3.58 17.26
N PRO A 123 -3.86 -3.72 18.57
CA PRO A 123 -5.21 -3.94 19.09
C PRO A 123 -6.21 -2.85 18.70
N GLU A 124 -5.73 -1.62 18.47
CA GLU A 124 -6.55 -0.50 18.04
C GLU A 124 -7.02 -0.66 16.59
N LEU A 125 -6.11 -0.96 15.65
CA LEU A 125 -6.47 -1.18 14.26
C LEU A 125 -7.35 -2.43 14.08
N LEU A 126 -7.04 -3.50 14.83
CA LEU A 126 -7.82 -4.74 14.83
C LEU A 126 -9.25 -4.57 15.37
N LYS A 127 -9.61 -3.41 15.96
CA LYS A 127 -10.99 -3.05 16.30
C LYS A 127 -11.64 -2.17 15.23
N ILE A 128 -10.88 -1.20 14.70
CA ILE A 128 -11.37 -0.24 13.71
C ILE A 128 -11.95 -0.92 12.46
N VAL A 129 -11.22 -1.88 11.87
CA VAL A 129 -11.65 -2.50 10.61
C VAL A 129 -12.92 -3.34 10.78
N PRO A 130 -13.03 -4.22 11.81
CA PRO A 130 -14.29 -4.89 12.13
C PRO A 130 -15.45 -3.94 12.42
N ASP A 131 -15.20 -2.86 13.17
CA ASP A 131 -16.24 -1.87 13.52
C ASP A 131 -16.83 -1.20 12.28
N ILE A 132 -16.00 -0.88 11.28
CA ILE A 132 -16.49 -0.35 9.99
C ILE A 132 -17.20 -1.45 9.20
N ALA A 133 -16.60 -2.63 9.09
CA ALA A 133 -17.13 -3.72 8.28
C ALA A 133 -18.44 -4.30 8.83
N GLY A 134 -18.76 -4.07 10.11
CA GLY A 134 -19.96 -4.62 10.76
C GLY A 134 -19.90 -6.14 10.97
N VAL A 135 -18.70 -6.72 10.94
CA VAL A 135 -18.44 -8.16 11.13
C VAL A 135 -17.04 -8.35 11.67
N ASP A 136 -16.83 -9.40 12.45
CA ASP A 136 -15.51 -9.76 12.97
C ASP A 136 -14.53 -10.08 11.82
N LEU A 137 -13.41 -9.37 11.80
CA LEU A 137 -12.34 -9.55 10.82
C LEU A 137 -10.99 -9.68 11.51
N VAL A 138 -10.14 -10.55 10.96
CA VAL A 138 -8.73 -10.69 11.37
C VAL A 138 -7.85 -10.78 10.11
N PRO A 139 -6.58 -10.35 10.16
CA PRO A 139 -5.64 -10.58 9.08
C PRO A 139 -5.57 -12.08 8.73
N ALA A 140 -5.83 -12.41 7.47
CA ALA A 140 -5.96 -13.82 7.05
C ALA A 140 -4.60 -14.54 6.95
N MET A 141 -3.57 -13.85 6.47
CA MET A 141 -2.25 -14.41 6.23
C MET A 141 -1.15 -13.41 6.60
N GLU A 142 -0.18 -13.85 7.40
CA GLU A 142 0.95 -13.00 7.81
C GLU A 142 1.76 -12.49 6.61
N TYR A 143 1.87 -13.30 5.56
CA TYR A 143 2.56 -12.94 4.31
C TYR A 143 1.95 -11.72 3.59
N ASP A 144 0.67 -11.43 3.86
CA ASP A 144 -0.09 -10.35 3.21
C ASP A 144 -0.08 -9.04 3.99
N ILE A 145 0.38 -9.09 5.23
CA ILE A 145 0.53 -7.90 6.06
C ILE A 145 1.45 -6.92 5.32
N GLY A 146 0.94 -5.70 5.11
CA GLY A 146 1.69 -4.64 4.46
C GLY A 146 1.95 -4.84 2.98
N HIS A 147 1.26 -5.74 2.28
CA HIS A 147 1.44 -5.91 0.82
C HIS A 147 1.26 -4.57 0.09
N VAL A 148 2.26 -4.17 -0.71
CA VAL A 148 2.25 -2.94 -1.49
C VAL A 148 2.29 -3.27 -2.98
N ASN A 149 1.31 -2.76 -3.73
CA ASN A 149 1.41 -2.65 -5.18
C ASN A 149 2.14 -1.35 -5.52
N VAL A 150 3.18 -1.45 -6.35
CA VAL A 150 3.97 -0.32 -6.82
C VAL A 150 3.56 -0.03 -8.26
N SER A 151 3.22 1.22 -8.53
CA SER A 151 2.95 1.72 -9.88
C SER A 151 3.57 3.10 -10.01
N VAL A 152 4.50 3.24 -10.96
CA VAL A 152 5.23 4.47 -11.24
C VAL A 152 4.75 5.02 -12.58
N PRO A 153 4.46 6.32 -12.68
CA PRO A 153 4.12 6.94 -13.96
C PRO A 153 5.24 6.70 -14.97
N ASN A 154 4.91 6.29 -16.19
CA ASN A 154 5.81 6.46 -17.32
C ASN A 154 5.77 7.93 -17.75
N ASP A 155 6.86 8.46 -18.32
CA ASP A 155 6.83 9.73 -19.07
C ASP A 155 5.86 9.69 -20.28
N SER A 156 5.26 8.52 -20.56
CA SER A 156 4.18 8.30 -21.52
C SER A 156 2.83 8.01 -20.86
N ALA A 157 2.62 8.42 -19.61
CA ALA A 157 1.39 8.18 -18.86
C ALA A 157 0.18 8.64 -19.68
N ASP A 158 -0.83 7.76 -19.76
CA ASP A 158 -2.14 8.12 -20.29
C ASP A 158 -2.72 9.22 -19.39
N PRO A 159 -2.99 10.43 -19.90
CA PRO A 159 -3.56 11.53 -19.12
C PRO A 159 -4.87 11.15 -18.41
N SER A 160 -5.53 10.07 -18.84
CA SER A 160 -6.76 9.57 -18.23
C SER A 160 -6.61 9.09 -16.77
N LEU A 161 -5.39 8.74 -16.34
CA LEU A 161 -5.10 8.32 -14.96
C LEU A 161 -4.87 9.51 -14.01
N GLU A 162 -4.53 10.69 -14.54
CA GLU A 162 -4.46 11.93 -13.76
C GLU A 162 -5.85 12.51 -13.48
N THR A 163 -6.79 12.36 -14.43
CA THR A 163 -8.18 12.82 -14.25
C THR A 163 -8.92 12.11 -13.13
N ALA A 164 -8.71 10.80 -12.93
CA ALA A 164 -9.40 10.06 -11.87
C ALA A 164 -9.06 10.56 -10.44
N ALA A 165 -7.88 11.14 -10.23
CA ALA A 165 -7.48 11.73 -8.94
C ALA A 165 -7.87 13.21 -8.80
N GLN A 166 -8.20 13.89 -9.89
CA GLN A 166 -8.64 15.30 -9.90
C GLN A 166 -10.17 15.41 -9.83
N ASP A 167 -10.89 14.49 -10.46
CA ASP A 167 -12.35 14.43 -10.45
C ASP A 167 -12.88 14.17 -9.02
N GLU A 168 -12.17 13.41 -8.18
CA GLU A 168 -12.53 13.23 -6.77
C GLU A 168 -12.32 14.48 -5.90
N VAL A 169 -11.47 15.44 -6.33
CA VAL A 169 -11.22 16.69 -5.60
C VAL A 169 -12.21 17.78 -6.01
N GLU A 170 -12.59 17.82 -7.29
CA GLU A 170 -13.52 18.84 -7.81
C GLU A 170 -14.98 18.60 -7.37
N ASP A 171 -15.39 17.34 -7.18
CA ASP A 171 -16.72 16.99 -6.65
C ASP A 171 -16.84 17.22 -5.13
N ALA A 172 -15.72 17.21 -4.39
CA ALA A 172 -15.70 17.54 -2.96
C ALA A 172 -15.81 19.06 -2.67
N GLU A 173 -15.44 19.92 -3.62
CA GLU A 173 -15.54 21.39 -3.49
C GLU A 173 -16.90 21.96 -3.93
N LYS A 174 -17.82 21.12 -4.42
CA LYS A 174 -19.17 21.53 -4.87
C LYS A 174 -20.31 21.15 -3.92
N ILE A 175 -20.03 20.68 -2.71
CA ILE A 175 -21.03 20.43 -1.66
C ILE A 175 -20.96 21.51 -0.58
#